data_AF-A0A953Z8M3-F1
#
_entry.id   AF-A0A953Z8M3-F1
#
_cell.length_a   1.000
_cell.length_b   1.000
_cell.length_c   1.000
_cell.angle_alpha   90.00
_cell.angle_beta   90.00
_cell.angle_gamma   90.00
#
_symmetry.space_group_name_H-M   'P 1'
#
loop_
_entity.id
_entity.type
_entity.pdbx_description
1 polymer ?
#
loop_
_entity_poly.entity_id
_entity_poly.type
_entity_poly.pdbx_seq_one_letter_code
_entity_poly.pdbx_strand_id
1 'polypeptide(L)'
;SRTPEIWYGHEAEAHEQLVELYLALGRGDDAVQAVESALTRRRALTRREPHDPLLQRDLAGTLELAAEARELTGALDKAAEHRAEAARLFERYGEDP
;
A
#
# COMPACT_ATOMS: atom_id res chain seq x y z
N SER A 1 22.28 -0.89 -16.77
CA SER A 1 22.01 -1.16 -15.35
C SER A 1 20.52 -1.31 -15.18
N ARG A 2 20.04 -2.42 -14.63
CA ARG A 2 18.62 -2.58 -14.27
C ARG A 2 18.44 -1.82 -12.95
N THR A 3 17.72 -0.71 -12.99
CA THR A 3 17.57 0.23 -11.88
C THR A 3 16.88 -0.47 -10.69
N PRO A 4 17.43 -0.42 -9.46
CA PRO A 4 16.84 -1.01 -8.24
C PRO A 4 15.36 -0.67 -8.02
N GLU A 5 14.90 0.44 -8.58
CA GLU A 5 13.56 0.99 -8.48
C GLU A 5 12.50 0.09 -9.11
N ILE A 6 12.78 -0.47 -10.29
CA ILE A 6 11.88 -1.44 -10.95
C ILE A 6 11.73 -2.69 -10.06
N TRP A 7 12.80 -3.07 -9.37
CA TRP A 7 12.77 -4.24 -8.50
C TRP A 7 11.96 -4.00 -7.23
N TYR A 8 12.02 -2.80 -6.64
CA TYR A 8 11.16 -2.46 -5.49
C TYR A 8 9.68 -2.43 -5.84
N GLY A 9 9.31 -2.04 -7.06
CA GLY A 9 7.93 -2.10 -7.54
C GLY A 9 7.41 -3.54 -7.59
N HIS A 10 8.14 -4.43 -8.26
CA HIS A 10 7.77 -5.85 -8.32
C HIS A 10 7.80 -6.56 -6.96
N GLU A 11 8.74 -6.19 -6.09
CA GLU A 11 8.80 -6.75 -4.74
C GLU A 11 7.60 -6.30 -3.89
N ALA A 12 7.18 -5.03 -4.01
CA ALA A 12 5.96 -4.55 -3.37
C ALA A 12 4.72 -5.30 -3.88
N GLU A 13 4.61 -5.48 -5.20
CA GLU A 13 3.51 -6.20 -5.85
C GLU A 13 3.41 -7.66 -5.38
N ALA A 14 4.54 -8.36 -5.22
CA ALA A 14 4.56 -9.72 -4.69
C ALA A 14 4.05 -9.77 -3.22
N HIS A 15 4.39 -8.77 -2.41
CA HIS A 15 3.85 -8.65 -1.07
C HIS A 15 2.35 -8.32 -1.07
N GLU A 16 1.87 -7.45 -1.96
CA GLU A 16 0.46 -7.11 -2.13
C GLU A 16 -0.38 -8.37 -2.43
N GLN A 17 0.09 -9.24 -3.33
CA GLN A 17 -0.56 -10.53 -3.61
C GLN A 17 -0.61 -11.46 -2.39
N LEU A 18 0.42 -11.45 -1.53
CA LEU A 18 0.40 -12.20 -0.27
C LEU A 18 -0.64 -11.61 0.70
N VAL A 19 -0.79 -10.29 0.76
CA VAL A 19 -1.82 -9.64 1.59
C VAL A 19 -3.20 -10.11 1.17
N GLU A 20 -3.52 -10.02 -0.13
CA GLU A 20 -4.82 -10.47 -0.66
C GLU A 20 -5.10 -11.95 -0.31
N LEU A 21 -4.10 -12.82 -0.46
CA LEU A 21 -4.20 -14.22 -0.08
C LEU A 21 -4.46 -14.39 1.42
N TYR A 22 -3.73 -13.66 2.28
CA TYR A 22 -3.89 -13.76 3.73
C TYR A 22 -5.23 -13.19 4.21
N LEU A 23 -5.73 -12.11 3.58
CA LEU A 23 -7.06 -11.58 3.82
C LEU A 23 -8.13 -12.63 3.50
N ALA A 24 -8.04 -13.28 2.32
CA ALA A 24 -8.97 -14.33 1.91
C ALA A 24 -8.94 -15.55 2.85
N LEU A 25 -7.80 -15.83 3.48
CA LEU A 25 -7.64 -16.91 4.45
C LEU A 25 -8.00 -16.51 5.90
N GLY A 26 -8.39 -15.26 6.15
CA GLY A 26 -8.66 -14.77 7.52
C GLY A 26 -7.41 -14.63 8.38
N ARG A 27 -6.22 -14.58 7.76
CA ARG A 27 -4.91 -14.53 8.44
C ARG A 27 -4.43 -13.08 8.62
N GLY A 28 -5.13 -12.34 9.47
CA GLY A 28 -4.90 -10.90 9.68
C GLY A 28 -3.46 -10.53 10.05
N ASP A 29 -2.83 -11.25 10.97
CA ASP A 29 -1.46 -10.94 11.40
C ASP A 29 -0.44 -11.15 10.26
N ASP A 30 -0.60 -12.19 9.45
CA ASP A 30 0.25 -12.43 8.29
C ASP A 30 0.02 -11.36 7.20
N ALA A 31 -1.24 -10.94 6.98
CA ALA A 31 -1.58 -9.84 6.09
C ALA A 31 -0.91 -8.53 6.53
N VAL A 32 -0.90 -8.24 7.84
CA VAL A 32 -0.21 -7.08 8.42
C VAL A 32 1.30 -7.12 8.14
N GLN A 33 1.95 -8.27 8.33
CA GLN A 33 3.38 -8.40 8.05
C GLN A 33 3.72 -8.18 6.57
N ALA A 34 2.92 -8.75 5.68
CA ALA A 34 3.11 -8.60 4.24
C ALA A 34 2.88 -7.14 3.80
N VAL A 35 1.85 -6.47 4.30
CA VAL A 35 1.53 -5.10 3.87
C VAL A 35 2.53 -4.07 4.40
N GLU A 36 3.12 -4.28 5.57
CA GLU A 36 4.20 -3.42 6.09
C GLU A 36 5.43 -3.43 5.16
N SER A 37 5.72 -4.59 4.57
CA SER A 37 6.78 -4.76 3.58
C SER A 37 6.47 -4.01 2.27
N ALA A 38 5.24 -4.13 1.76
CA ALA A 38 4.81 -3.40 0.56
C ALA A 38 4.81 -1.88 0.79
N LEU A 39 4.23 -1.41 1.90
CA LEU A 39 4.17 0.01 2.25
C LEU A 39 5.55 0.66 2.35
N THR A 40 6.52 -0.04 2.94
CA THR A 40 7.90 0.45 3.04
C THR A 40 8.47 0.80 1.67
N ARG A 41 8.25 -0.07 0.68
CA ARG A 41 8.75 0.09 -0.70
C ARG A 41 7.96 1.16 -1.46
N ARG A 42 6.63 1.12 -1.42
CA ARG A 42 5.76 2.10 -2.10
C ARG A 42 5.97 3.51 -1.58
N ARG A 43 6.15 3.68 -0.27
CA ARG A 43 6.52 4.98 0.33
C ARG A 43 7.92 5.43 -0.11
N ALA A 44 8.88 4.52 -0.24
CA ALA A 44 10.22 4.87 -0.71
C ALA A 44 10.23 5.32 -2.18
N LEU A 45 9.47 4.65 -3.05
CA LEU A 45 9.28 5.03 -4.44
C LEU A 45 8.57 6.39 -4.54
N THR A 46 7.44 6.56 -3.84
CA THR A 46 6.68 7.83 -3.84
C THR A 46 7.48 9.00 -3.28
N ARG A 47 8.36 8.80 -2.28
CA ARG A 47 9.23 9.88 -1.79
C ARG A 47 10.25 10.35 -2.83
N ARG A 48 10.69 9.47 -3.74
CA ARG A 48 11.64 9.82 -4.81
C ARG A 48 10.94 10.58 -5.93
N GLU A 49 9.74 10.14 -6.28
CA GLU A 49 8.95 10.69 -7.38
C GLU A 49 7.55 11.08 -6.87
N PRO A 50 7.46 12.14 -6.03
CA PRO A 50 6.23 12.48 -5.32
C PRO A 50 5.11 13.00 -6.21
N HIS A 51 5.40 13.32 -7.47
CA HIS A 51 4.43 13.78 -8.45
C HIS A 51 4.09 12.71 -9.51
N ASP A 52 4.63 11.49 -9.39
CA ASP A 52 4.31 10.42 -10.34
C ASP A 52 2.89 9.88 -10.05
N PRO A 53 1.96 10.02 -11.01
CA PRO A 53 0.59 9.59 -10.85
C PRO A 53 0.39 8.06 -10.84
N LEU A 54 1.37 7.24 -11.19
CA LEU A 54 1.28 5.79 -10.99
C LEU A 54 1.75 5.42 -9.59
N LEU A 55 2.78 6.07 -9.07
CA LEU A 55 3.34 5.74 -7.76
C LEU A 55 2.42 6.13 -6.59
N GLN A 56 1.74 7.28 -6.63
CA GLN A 56 0.80 7.58 -5.54
C GLN A 56 -0.46 6.68 -5.58
N ARG A 57 -0.88 6.21 -6.77
CA ARG A 57 -2.03 5.31 -6.98
C ARG A 57 -1.68 3.96 -6.39
N ASP A 58 -0.50 3.46 -6.70
CA ASP A 58 0.00 2.22 -6.15
C ASP A 58 0.13 2.30 -4.62
N LEU A 59 0.66 3.41 -4.08
CA LEU A 59 0.70 3.64 -2.63
C LEU A 59 -0.72 3.66 -2.01
N ALA A 60 -1.68 4.32 -2.67
CA ALA A 60 -3.06 4.35 -2.20
C ALA A 60 -3.68 2.94 -2.16
N GLY A 61 -3.46 2.11 -3.19
CA GLY A 61 -3.87 0.70 -3.19
C GLY A 61 -3.27 -0.10 -2.04
N THR A 62 -1.97 0.05 -1.77
CA THR A 62 -1.32 -0.62 -0.64
C THR A 62 -1.85 -0.14 0.72
N LEU A 63 -2.24 1.13 0.83
CA LEU A 63 -2.87 1.69 2.04
C LEU A 63 -4.27 1.09 2.28
N GLU A 64 -5.07 0.86 1.24
CA GLU A 64 -6.36 0.16 1.37
C GLU A 64 -6.17 -1.28 1.85
N LEU A 65 -5.22 -2.02 1.26
CA LEU A 65 -4.85 -3.36 1.74
C LEU A 65 -4.41 -3.35 3.22
N ALA A 66 -3.71 -2.29 3.64
CA ALA A 66 -3.29 -2.14 5.03
C ALA A 66 -4.49 -1.88 5.95
N ALA A 67 -5.47 -1.11 5.48
CA ALA A 67 -6.71 -0.90 6.23
C ALA A 67 -7.47 -2.20 6.42
N GLU A 68 -7.65 -2.99 5.36
CA GLU A 68 -8.33 -4.30 5.41
C GLU A 68 -7.63 -5.27 6.38
N ALA A 69 -6.28 -5.33 6.34
CA ALA A 69 -5.51 -6.16 7.26
C ALA A 69 -5.69 -5.72 8.73
N ARG A 70 -5.81 -4.41 8.98
CA ARG A 70 -6.05 -3.86 10.32
C ARG A 70 -7.49 -4.10 10.78
N GLU A 71 -8.48 -4.07 9.88
CA GLU A 71 -9.86 -4.44 10.20
C GLU A 71 -9.97 -5.90 10.63
N LEU A 72 -9.31 -6.79 9.91
CA LEU A 72 -9.30 -8.22 10.21
C LEU A 72 -8.68 -8.55 11.58
N THR A 73 -7.76 -7.70 12.06
CA THR A 73 -7.13 -7.81 13.39
C THR A 73 -7.85 -6.98 14.47
N GLY A 74 -8.94 -6.29 14.12
CA GLY A 74 -9.69 -5.42 15.04
C GLY A 74 -9.02 -4.08 15.35
N ALA A 75 -7.91 -3.74 14.69
CA ALA A 75 -7.19 -2.48 14.84
C ALA A 75 -7.83 -1.33 14.04
N LEU A 76 -9.10 -1.02 14.34
CA LEU A 76 -9.93 -0.10 13.55
C LEU A 76 -9.38 1.33 13.47
N ASP A 77 -8.76 1.83 14.53
CA ASP A 77 -8.12 3.16 14.51
C ASP A 77 -7.01 3.22 13.45
N LYS A 78 -6.22 2.15 13.35
CA LYS A 78 -5.18 2.04 12.31
C LYS A 78 -5.79 1.86 10.93
N ALA A 79 -6.88 1.13 10.79
CA ALA A 79 -7.57 1.04 9.50
C ALA A 79 -8.05 2.42 9.01
N ALA A 80 -8.64 3.21 9.91
CA ALA A 80 -9.09 4.57 9.61
C ALA A 80 -7.94 5.50 9.21
N GLU A 81 -6.78 5.42 9.89
CA GLU A 81 -5.59 6.18 9.51
C GLU A 81 -5.15 5.87 8.06
N HIS A 82 -5.07 4.59 7.68
CA HIS A 82 -4.63 4.20 6.34
C HIS A 82 -5.62 4.65 5.25
N ARG A 83 -6.93 4.48 5.46
CA ARG A 83 -7.95 4.97 4.51
C ARG A 83 -7.96 6.48 4.37
N ALA A 84 -7.78 7.20 5.47
CA ALA A 84 -7.67 8.65 5.43
C ALA A 84 -6.44 9.11 4.63
N GLU A 85 -5.34 8.37 4.68
CA GLU A 85 -4.18 8.63 3.85
C GLU A 85 -4.44 8.30 2.37
N ALA A 86 -5.02 7.14 2.06
CA ALA A 86 -5.37 6.74 0.70
C ALA A 86 -6.33 7.75 0.02
N ALA A 87 -7.37 8.18 0.74
CA ALA A 87 -8.32 9.19 0.26
C ALA A 87 -7.64 10.50 -0.13
N ARG A 88 -6.69 11.00 0.68
CA ARG A 88 -5.93 12.22 0.37
C ARG A 88 -5.08 12.09 -0.89
N LEU A 89 -4.56 10.88 -1.16
CA LEU A 89 -3.82 10.63 -2.40
C LEU A 89 -4.77 10.67 -3.59
N PHE A 90 -5.93 10.02 -3.53
CA PHE A 90 -6.96 10.07 -4.57
C PHE A 90 -7.56 11.46 -4.81
N GLU A 91 -7.71 12.28 -3.77
CA GLU A 91 -8.15 13.67 -3.92
C GLU A 91 -7.12 14.47 -4.72
N ARG A 92 -5.83 14.33 -4.42
CA ARG A 92 -4.75 14.97 -5.18
C ARG A 92 -4.75 14.56 -6.66
N TYR A 93 -5.10 13.30 -6.96
CA TYR A 93 -5.27 12.83 -8.35
C TYR A 93 -6.40 13.52 -9.11
N GLY A 94 -7.51 13.82 -8.43
CA GLY A 94 -8.66 14.46 -9.06
C GLY A 94 -8.47 15.95 -9.33
N GLU A 95 -7.49 16.58 -8.67
CA GLU A 95 -7.22 18.01 -8.75
C GLU A 95 -6.16 18.40 -9.81
N ASP A 96 -5.33 17.46 -10.30
CA ASP A 96 -4.32 17.69 -11.36
C ASP A 96 -4.72 16.96 -12.67
N PRO A 97 -5.33 17.65 -13.66
CA PRO A 97 -5.63 17.11 -15.00
C PRO A 97 -4.42 17.00 -15.94
#